data_AF-D8JPL6-F1
#
_entry.id   AF-D8JPL6-F1
#
_cell.length_a   1.000
_cell.length_b   1.000
_cell.length_c   1.000
_cell.angle_alpha   90.00
_cell.angle_beta   90.00
_cell.angle_gamma   90.00
#
_symmetry.space_group_name_H-M   'P 1'
#
loop_
_entity.id
_entity.type
_entity.pdbx_description
1 polymer ?
#
loop_
_entity_poly.entity_id
_entity_poly.type
_entity_poly.pdbx_seq_one_letter_code
_entity_poly.pdbx_strand_id
1 'polypeptide(L)'
;MNEMNRPDAWLACTLAGLRAVEDARIDEAASFWRDSCAFADNLPDEDPRRAAALSNLGLGELVASRRTQAIAALSAARTQWRNVEAWIQRVDIPSTASSSMFHFLLAANHPDVLTGLRRKKYLTLCAGAAALTESIYDQVCADSAEPDHALLRAQAIQAAFGEDATGTRVLVDLTGASPARRVRIVKSTEAQWRSVAKNTVVEMRPLIDAAYLTVGLKPDSGDGARPHRD
;
A
#
# COMPACT_ATOMS: atom_id res chain seq x y z
N MET A 1 -25.97 -11.94 12.73
CA MET A 1 -25.99 -10.45 12.74
C MET A 1 -24.72 -10.00 12.02
N ASN A 2 -24.86 -9.27 10.92
CA ASN A 2 -23.84 -9.10 9.87
C ASN A 2 -22.55 -8.40 10.37
N GLU A 3 -21.47 -9.15 10.62
CA GLU A 3 -20.15 -8.60 10.97
C GLU A 3 -19.49 -7.82 9.82
N MET A 4 -19.97 -8.02 8.58
CA MET A 4 -19.48 -7.37 7.36
C MET A 4 -19.88 -5.90 7.18
N ASN A 5 -20.68 -5.31 8.08
CA ASN A 5 -21.17 -3.93 7.96
C ASN A 5 -20.40 -2.91 8.81
N ARG A 6 -19.23 -3.28 9.34
CA ARG A 6 -18.36 -2.34 10.05
C ARG A 6 -17.41 -1.67 9.05
N PRO A 7 -17.19 -0.34 9.13
CA PRO A 7 -16.14 0.37 8.38
C PRO A 7 -14.76 -0.30 8.48
N ASP A 8 -14.55 -1.08 9.54
CA ASP A 8 -13.33 -1.79 9.89
C ASP A 8 -13.21 -3.20 9.26
N ALA A 9 -14.23 -3.71 8.56
CA ALA A 9 -14.21 -5.09 8.04
C ALA A 9 -13.12 -5.29 6.98
N TRP A 10 -12.99 -4.34 6.04
CA TRP A 10 -11.86 -4.30 5.10
C TRP A 10 -10.52 -4.30 5.81
N LEU A 11 -10.37 -3.44 6.82
CA LEU A 11 -9.13 -3.28 7.57
C LEU A 11 -8.78 -4.55 8.34
N ALA A 12 -9.76 -5.17 9.00
CA ALA A 12 -9.60 -6.41 9.73
C ALA A 12 -9.14 -7.55 8.81
N CYS A 13 -9.79 -7.72 7.65
CA CYS A 13 -9.41 -8.72 6.65
C CYS A 13 -8.01 -8.46 6.11
N THR A 14 -7.70 -7.21 5.75
CA THR A 14 -6.37 -6.84 5.24
C THR A 14 -5.26 -7.15 6.25
N LEU A 15 -5.42 -6.74 7.52
CA LEU A 15 -4.45 -7.02 8.58
C LEU A 15 -4.35 -8.52 8.90
N ALA A 16 -5.48 -9.24 8.91
CA ALA A 16 -5.48 -10.69 9.09
C ALA A 16 -4.68 -11.41 7.99
N GLY A 17 -4.82 -10.97 6.74
CA GLY A 17 -4.03 -11.47 5.63
C GLY A 17 -2.53 -11.20 5.80
N LEU A 18 -2.15 -10.01 6.26
CA LEU A 18 -0.74 -9.69 6.54
C LEU A 18 -0.14 -10.60 7.63
N ARG A 19 -0.89 -10.85 8.71
CA ARG A 19 -0.45 -11.75 9.80
C ARG A 19 -0.37 -13.21 9.33
N ALA A 20 -1.31 -13.65 8.50
CA ALA A 20 -1.24 -14.96 7.90
C ALA A 20 0.03 -15.11 7.02
N VAL A 21 0.44 -14.06 6.31
CA VAL A 21 1.75 -14.03 5.62
C VAL A 21 2.93 -14.12 6.59
N GLU A 22 2.92 -13.39 7.71
CA GLU A 22 3.97 -13.51 8.74
C GLU A 22 4.18 -14.97 9.15
N ASP A 23 3.07 -15.67 9.37
CA ASP A 23 3.02 -17.07 9.81
C ASP A 23 3.19 -18.09 8.66
N ALA A 24 3.43 -17.64 7.43
CA ALA A 24 3.49 -18.46 6.22
C ALA A 24 2.21 -19.26 5.91
N ARG A 25 1.06 -18.83 6.42
CA ARG A 25 -0.28 -19.38 6.15
C ARG A 25 -0.86 -18.74 4.88
N ILE A 26 -0.29 -19.09 3.72
CA ILE A 26 -0.57 -18.42 2.45
C ILE A 26 -2.03 -18.56 1.99
N ASP A 27 -2.59 -19.77 2.07
CA ASP A 27 -3.97 -19.98 1.65
C ASP A 27 -4.97 -19.21 2.52
N GLU A 28 -4.67 -19.07 3.82
CA GLU A 28 -5.45 -18.24 4.73
C GLU A 28 -5.30 -16.75 4.38
N ALA A 29 -4.09 -16.28 4.07
CA ALA A 29 -3.86 -14.91 3.63
C ALA A 29 -4.67 -14.55 2.39
N ALA A 30 -4.64 -15.43 1.37
CA ALA A 30 -5.46 -15.27 0.17
C ALA A 30 -6.96 -15.28 0.48
N SER A 31 -7.41 -16.08 1.45
CA SER A 31 -8.80 -16.08 1.89
C SER A 31 -9.21 -14.76 2.52
N PHE A 32 -8.41 -14.23 3.45
CA PHE A 32 -8.67 -12.93 4.05
C PHE A 32 -8.68 -11.81 3.00
N TRP A 33 -7.81 -11.85 1.99
CA TRP A 33 -7.81 -10.84 0.93
C TRP A 33 -8.99 -10.99 -0.05
N ARG A 34 -9.50 -12.21 -0.28
CA ARG A 34 -10.79 -12.40 -0.97
C ARG A 34 -11.95 -11.76 -0.20
N ASP A 35 -12.00 -11.95 1.12
CA ASP A 35 -13.03 -11.32 1.97
C ASP A 35 -12.89 -9.79 1.97
N SER A 36 -11.66 -9.28 1.95
CA SER A 36 -11.35 -7.86 1.79
C SER A 36 -11.86 -7.30 0.46
N CYS A 37 -11.67 -8.03 -0.65
CA CYS A 37 -12.24 -7.69 -1.95
C CYS A 37 -13.77 -7.69 -1.93
N ALA A 38 -14.40 -8.73 -1.36
CA ALA A 38 -15.86 -8.82 -1.28
C ALA A 38 -16.49 -7.65 -0.49
N PHE A 39 -15.81 -7.18 0.55
CA PHE A 39 -16.21 -5.93 1.21
C PHE A 39 -16.01 -4.73 0.27
N ALA A 40 -14.82 -4.61 -0.33
CA ALA A 40 -14.43 -3.47 -1.14
C ALA A 40 -15.31 -3.28 -2.39
N ASP A 41 -15.89 -4.35 -2.93
CA ASP A 41 -16.82 -4.30 -4.06
C ASP A 41 -18.10 -3.49 -3.77
N ASN A 42 -18.44 -3.29 -2.48
CA ASN A 42 -19.56 -2.44 -2.07
C ASN A 42 -19.17 -0.96 -1.90
N LEU A 43 -17.90 -0.61 -2.11
CA LEU A 43 -17.39 0.76 -2.04
C LEU A 43 -17.48 1.44 -3.42
N PRO A 44 -17.51 2.79 -3.46
CA PRO A 44 -17.40 3.54 -4.72
C PRO A 44 -16.22 3.08 -5.58
N ASP A 45 -16.35 3.17 -6.90
CA ASP A 45 -15.31 2.74 -7.85
C ASP A 45 -13.97 3.46 -7.61
N GLU A 46 -14.02 4.73 -7.22
CA GLU A 46 -12.85 5.53 -6.87
C GLU A 46 -12.26 5.25 -5.48
N ASP A 47 -12.83 4.36 -4.67
CA ASP A 47 -12.35 4.11 -3.31
C ASP A 47 -10.99 3.38 -3.33
N PRO A 48 -9.92 3.97 -2.73
CA PRO A 48 -8.58 3.38 -2.73
C PRO A 48 -8.50 1.97 -2.14
N ARG A 49 -9.41 1.62 -1.23
CA ARG A 49 -9.46 0.29 -0.61
C ARG A 49 -9.75 -0.82 -1.61
N ARG A 50 -10.42 -0.52 -2.73
CA ARG A 50 -10.63 -1.47 -3.83
C ARG A 50 -9.33 -1.84 -4.51
N ALA A 51 -8.53 -0.82 -4.85
CA ALA A 51 -7.23 -1.02 -5.46
C ALA A 51 -6.29 -1.83 -4.55
N ALA A 52 -6.20 -1.45 -3.27
CA ALA A 52 -5.40 -2.16 -2.28
C ALA A 52 -5.85 -3.62 -2.05
N ALA A 53 -7.16 -3.87 -1.94
CA ALA A 53 -7.68 -5.24 -1.79
C ALA A 53 -7.30 -6.12 -2.98
N LEU A 54 -7.45 -5.62 -4.21
CA LEU A 54 -7.08 -6.33 -5.43
C LEU A 54 -5.58 -6.56 -5.54
N SER A 55 -4.75 -5.59 -5.17
CA SER A 55 -3.29 -5.75 -5.12
C SER A 55 -2.88 -6.87 -4.16
N ASN A 56 -3.48 -6.88 -2.96
CA ASN A 56 -3.21 -7.88 -1.94
C ASN A 56 -3.70 -9.27 -2.36
N LEU A 57 -4.91 -9.36 -2.92
CA LEU A 57 -5.42 -10.62 -3.48
C LEU A 57 -4.51 -11.17 -4.57
N GLY A 58 -4.14 -10.34 -5.55
CA GLY A 58 -3.29 -10.77 -6.65
C GLY A 58 -1.93 -11.29 -6.19
N LEU A 59 -1.39 -10.69 -5.14
CA LEU A 59 -0.23 -11.19 -4.45
C LEU A 59 -0.46 -12.54 -3.75
N GLY A 60 -1.56 -12.71 -3.02
CA GLY A 60 -1.90 -13.97 -2.37
C GLY A 60 -2.05 -15.12 -3.37
N GLU A 61 -2.72 -14.85 -4.49
CA GLU A 61 -2.87 -15.81 -5.58
C GLU A 61 -1.51 -16.14 -6.24
N LEU A 62 -0.63 -15.14 -6.41
CA LEU A 62 0.72 -15.38 -6.91
C LEU A 62 1.50 -16.33 -6.00
N VAL A 63 1.48 -16.07 -4.69
CA VAL A 63 2.18 -16.88 -3.70
C VAL A 63 1.59 -18.29 -3.61
N ALA A 64 0.28 -18.44 -3.80
CA ALA A 64 -0.40 -19.72 -3.95
C ALA A 64 -0.17 -20.40 -5.32
N SER A 65 0.75 -19.89 -6.15
CA SER A 65 1.07 -20.39 -7.50
C SER A 65 -0.10 -20.36 -8.50
N ARG A 66 -1.11 -19.52 -8.25
CA ARG A 66 -2.31 -19.33 -9.08
C ARG A 66 -2.11 -18.12 -9.99
N ARG A 67 -1.16 -18.26 -10.92
CA ARG A 67 -0.66 -17.17 -11.78
C ARG A 67 -1.77 -16.44 -12.55
N THR A 68 -2.73 -17.16 -13.13
CA THR A 68 -3.80 -16.54 -13.92
C THR A 68 -4.69 -15.64 -13.06
N GLN A 69 -5.05 -16.10 -11.87
CA GLN A 69 -5.84 -15.34 -10.89
C GLN A 69 -5.06 -14.12 -10.40
N ALA A 70 -3.75 -14.29 -10.15
CA ALA A 70 -2.85 -13.20 -9.77
C ALA A 70 -2.80 -12.10 -10.84
N ILE A 71 -2.59 -12.45 -12.12
CA ILE A 71 -2.57 -11.49 -13.23
C ILE A 71 -3.90 -10.74 -13.34
N ALA A 72 -5.02 -11.45 -13.25
CA ALA A 72 -6.34 -10.84 -13.34
C ALA A 72 -6.59 -9.82 -12.21
N ALA A 73 -6.29 -10.20 -10.96
CA ALA A 73 -6.45 -9.32 -9.80
C ALA A 73 -5.52 -8.10 -9.86
N LEU A 74 -4.24 -8.29 -10.21
CA LEU A 74 -3.27 -7.19 -10.32
C LEU A 74 -3.61 -6.25 -11.48
N SER A 75 -4.07 -6.76 -12.61
CA SER A 75 -4.53 -5.93 -13.74
C SER A 75 -5.72 -5.06 -13.35
N ALA A 76 -6.68 -5.62 -12.60
CA ALA A 76 -7.80 -4.86 -12.05
C ALA A 76 -7.31 -3.81 -11.04
N ALA A 77 -6.38 -4.16 -10.15
CA ALA A 77 -5.79 -3.25 -9.18
C ALA A 77 -5.10 -2.04 -9.85
N ARG A 78 -4.32 -2.27 -10.92
CA ARG A 78 -3.68 -1.20 -11.71
C ARG A 78 -4.70 -0.23 -12.29
N THR A 79 -5.83 -0.76 -12.79
CA THR A 79 -6.93 0.07 -13.29
C THR A 79 -7.54 0.89 -12.17
N GLN A 80 -7.76 0.30 -11.00
CA GLN A 80 -8.31 1.04 -9.86
C GLN A 80 -7.36 2.10 -9.31
N TRP A 81 -6.05 1.86 -9.26
CA TRP A 81 -5.09 2.90 -8.86
C TRP A 81 -5.12 4.13 -9.79
N ARG A 82 -5.32 3.93 -11.09
CA ARG A 82 -5.53 5.04 -12.04
C ARG A 82 -6.82 5.81 -11.77
N ASN A 83 -7.90 5.13 -11.39
CA ASN A 83 -9.15 5.77 -11.00
C ASN A 83 -8.99 6.59 -9.72
N VAL A 84 -8.27 6.04 -8.73
CA VAL A 84 -7.95 6.73 -7.46
C VAL A 84 -7.13 7.99 -7.73
N GLU A 85 -6.13 7.92 -8.60
CA GLU A 85 -5.33 9.09 -8.98
C GLU A 85 -6.20 10.19 -9.59
N ALA A 86 -7.04 9.84 -10.58
CA ALA A 86 -7.98 10.77 -11.20
C ALA A 86 -8.96 11.36 -10.17
N TRP A 87 -9.40 10.58 -9.19
CA TRP A 87 -10.23 11.03 -8.08
C TRP A 87 -9.49 12.03 -7.16
N ILE A 88 -8.25 11.78 -6.78
CA ILE A 88 -7.44 12.71 -5.96
C ILE A 88 -7.26 14.06 -6.68
N GLN A 89 -7.14 14.04 -8.01
CA GLN A 89 -7.00 15.26 -8.82
C GLN A 89 -8.25 16.15 -8.81
N ARG A 90 -9.45 15.56 -8.62
CA ARG A 90 -10.74 16.26 -8.73
C ARG A 90 -11.44 16.48 -7.39
N VAL A 91 -11.17 15.66 -6.38
CA VAL A 91 -11.79 15.78 -5.06
C VAL A 91 -11.34 17.06 -4.37
N ASP A 92 -12.28 17.70 -3.68
CA ASP A 92 -11.95 18.80 -2.78
C ASP A 92 -11.26 18.22 -1.54
N ILE A 93 -10.09 18.76 -1.21
CA ILE A 93 -9.27 18.26 -0.09
C ILE A 93 -9.48 19.24 1.06
N PRO A 94 -10.19 18.84 2.14
CA PRO A 94 -10.52 19.75 3.22
C PRO A 94 -9.27 20.40 3.80
N SER A 95 -9.29 21.73 3.96
CA SER A 95 -8.24 22.53 4.58
C SER A 95 -8.50 22.69 6.08
N THR A 96 -8.54 21.58 6.82
CA THR A 96 -8.62 21.68 8.30
C THR A 96 -7.37 22.36 8.85
N ALA A 97 -7.57 23.52 9.50
CA ALA A 97 -6.52 24.24 10.19
C ALA A 97 -6.02 23.38 11.36
N SER A 98 -4.73 23.04 11.36
CA SER A 98 -4.13 22.34 12.51
C SER A 98 -3.92 23.32 13.66
N SER A 99 -3.87 22.77 14.88
CA SER A 99 -3.99 23.44 16.18
C SER A 99 -2.84 24.38 16.59
N SER A 100 -2.08 24.95 15.65
CA SER A 100 -1.11 26.01 15.95
C SER A 100 -1.49 27.31 15.22
N MET A 101 -1.32 28.45 15.89
CA MET A 101 -1.60 29.77 15.31
C MET A 101 -0.82 30.03 14.00
N PHE A 102 0.39 29.46 13.87
CA PHE A 102 1.16 29.47 12.62
C PHE A 102 0.45 28.71 11.49
N HIS A 103 0.00 27.49 11.74
CA HIS A 103 -0.75 26.71 10.74
C HIS A 103 -2.12 27.31 10.44
N PHE A 104 -2.76 27.93 11.43
CA PHE A 104 -3.98 28.71 11.23
C PHE A 104 -3.74 29.91 10.33
N LEU A 105 -2.70 30.71 10.57
CA LEU A 105 -2.34 31.86 9.74
C LEU A 105 -1.91 31.45 8.33
N LEU A 106 -1.18 30.34 8.20
CA LEU A 106 -0.83 29.77 6.90
C LEU A 106 -2.08 29.26 6.16
N ALA A 107 -3.02 28.61 6.86
CA ALA A 107 -4.31 28.18 6.32
C ALA A 107 -5.21 29.34 5.90
N ALA A 108 -5.21 30.43 6.67
CA ALA A 108 -6.01 31.61 6.40
C ALA A 108 -5.45 32.45 5.23
N ASN A 109 -4.12 32.56 5.12
CA ASN A 109 -3.49 33.43 4.11
C ASN A 109 -3.12 32.70 2.80
N HIS A 110 -2.94 31.38 2.84
CA HIS A 110 -2.50 30.59 1.69
C HIS A 110 -3.24 29.25 1.55
N PRO A 111 -4.59 29.25 1.49
CA PRO A 111 -5.39 28.02 1.42
C PRO A 111 -5.04 27.17 0.18
N ASP A 112 -4.84 27.79 -0.99
CA ASP A 112 -4.56 27.07 -2.23
C ASP A 112 -3.20 26.36 -2.22
N VAL A 113 -2.19 26.98 -1.59
CA VAL A 113 -0.86 26.37 -1.43
C VAL A 113 -0.94 25.13 -0.55
N LEU A 114 -1.72 25.18 0.54
CA LEU A 114 -1.91 24.04 1.43
C LEU A 114 -2.71 22.92 0.78
N THR A 115 -3.77 23.25 0.03
CA THR A 115 -4.53 22.29 -0.76
C THR A 115 -3.63 21.62 -1.80
N GLY A 116 -2.81 22.39 -2.51
CA GLY A 116 -1.83 21.88 -3.46
C GLY A 116 -0.80 20.94 -2.82
N LEU A 117 -0.26 21.30 -1.66
CA LEU A 117 0.68 20.44 -0.91
C LEU A 117 0.04 19.14 -0.43
N ARG A 118 -1.19 19.20 0.10
CA ARG A 118 -1.94 18.00 0.52
C ARG A 118 -2.24 17.10 -0.66
N ARG A 119 -2.71 17.67 -1.78
CA ARG A 119 -2.95 16.92 -3.03
C ARG A 119 -1.68 16.25 -3.52
N LYS A 120 -0.57 16.98 -3.57
CA LYS A 120 0.74 16.42 -3.93
C LYS A 120 1.09 15.22 -3.05
N LYS A 121 0.96 15.34 -1.72
CA LYS A 121 1.19 14.23 -0.78
C LYS A 121 0.33 13.00 -1.12
N TYR A 122 -0.96 13.19 -1.37
CA TYR A 122 -1.88 12.09 -1.68
C TYR A 122 -1.60 11.43 -3.03
N LEU A 123 -1.25 12.23 -4.04
CA LEU A 123 -0.79 11.71 -5.33
C LEU A 123 0.51 10.92 -5.18
N THR A 124 1.45 11.39 -4.34
CA THR A 124 2.68 10.64 -4.04
C THR A 124 2.37 9.28 -3.40
N LEU A 125 1.46 9.23 -2.41
CA LEU A 125 1.04 7.96 -1.79
C LEU A 125 0.37 7.01 -2.79
N CYS A 126 -0.53 7.54 -3.62
CA CYS A 126 -1.20 6.78 -4.68
C CYS A 126 -0.18 6.20 -5.67
N ALA A 127 0.78 7.02 -6.13
CA ALA A 127 1.82 6.60 -7.04
C ALA A 127 2.71 5.51 -6.43
N GLY A 128 3.05 5.60 -5.14
CA GLY A 128 3.79 4.57 -4.43
C GLY A 128 3.04 3.23 -4.39
N ALA A 129 1.76 3.24 -4.01
CA ALA A 129 0.94 2.02 -3.94
C ALA A 129 0.69 1.40 -5.33
N ALA A 130 0.50 2.24 -6.36
CA ALA A 130 0.42 1.81 -7.74
C ALA A 130 1.73 1.16 -8.19
N ALA A 131 2.88 1.77 -7.89
CA ALA A 131 4.21 1.24 -8.23
C ALA A 131 4.50 -0.11 -7.56
N LEU A 132 4.03 -0.34 -6.32
CA LEU A 132 4.07 -1.66 -5.69
C LEU A 132 3.28 -2.68 -6.51
N THR A 133 2.06 -2.34 -6.88
CA THR A 133 1.17 -3.20 -7.67
C THR A 133 1.77 -3.55 -9.04
N GLU A 134 2.30 -2.56 -9.75
CA GLU A 134 2.99 -2.73 -11.03
C GLU A 134 4.22 -3.63 -10.89
N SER A 135 4.99 -3.48 -9.81
CA SER A 135 6.16 -4.32 -9.58
C SER A 135 5.79 -5.78 -9.35
N ILE A 136 4.67 -6.06 -8.68
CA ILE A 136 4.15 -7.42 -8.52
C ILE A 136 3.71 -7.95 -9.88
N TYR A 137 2.92 -7.16 -10.62
CA TYR A 137 2.38 -7.55 -11.92
C TYR A 137 3.47 -7.99 -12.90
N ASP A 138 4.55 -7.22 -13.04
CA ASP A 138 5.65 -7.55 -13.96
C ASP A 138 6.35 -8.85 -13.58
N GLN A 139 6.57 -9.08 -12.28
CA GLN A 139 7.14 -10.33 -11.79
C GLN A 139 6.25 -11.52 -12.14
N VAL A 140 4.94 -11.37 -11.99
CA VAL A 140 3.98 -12.41 -12.37
C VAL A 140 4.00 -12.64 -13.87
N CYS A 141 4.13 -11.61 -14.69
CA CYS A 141 4.15 -11.73 -16.13
C CYS A 141 5.46 -12.33 -16.68
N ALA A 142 6.50 -12.46 -15.85
CA ALA A 142 7.86 -12.82 -16.27
C ALA A 142 8.45 -11.87 -17.32
N ASP A 143 7.89 -10.66 -17.43
CA ASP A 143 8.56 -9.56 -18.10
C ASP A 143 9.64 -9.07 -17.14
N SER A 144 10.90 -9.19 -17.54
CA SER A 144 11.94 -8.37 -16.91
C SER A 144 11.57 -6.93 -17.20
N ALA A 145 11.00 -6.24 -16.21
CA ALA A 145 10.72 -4.81 -16.33
C ALA A 145 11.98 -4.14 -16.88
N GLU A 146 11.82 -3.34 -17.94
CA GLU A 146 12.89 -2.48 -18.44
C GLU A 146 13.56 -1.79 -17.24
N PRO A 147 14.90 -1.78 -17.14
CA PRO A 147 15.61 -1.29 -15.95
C PRO A 147 15.14 0.10 -15.51
N ASP A 148 14.79 0.95 -16.48
CA ASP A 148 14.27 2.29 -16.26
C ASP A 148 12.89 2.29 -15.58
N HIS A 149 12.00 1.37 -15.96
CA HIS A 149 10.69 1.22 -15.31
C HIS A 149 10.82 0.70 -13.88
N ALA A 150 11.76 -0.23 -13.63
CA ALA A 150 12.04 -0.70 -12.28
C ALA A 150 12.57 0.43 -11.38
N LEU A 151 13.47 1.27 -11.91
CA LEU A 151 14.01 2.43 -11.19
C LEU A 151 12.93 3.47 -10.88
N LEU A 152 12.09 3.83 -11.86
CA LEU A 152 11.00 4.79 -11.66
C LEU A 152 10.01 4.33 -10.59
N ARG A 153 9.70 3.04 -10.54
CA ARG A 153 8.84 2.47 -9.49
C ARG A 153 9.48 2.54 -8.13
N ALA A 154 10.77 2.18 -8.02
CA ALA A 154 11.51 2.28 -6.77
C ALA A 154 11.52 3.74 -6.24
N GLN A 155 11.72 4.72 -7.13
CA GLN A 155 11.64 6.14 -6.78
C GLN A 155 10.25 6.57 -6.31
N ALA A 156 9.18 6.10 -6.95
CA ALA A 156 7.80 6.41 -6.54
C ALA A 156 7.49 5.83 -5.15
N ILE A 157 7.93 4.60 -4.88
CA ILE A 157 7.78 3.92 -3.59
C ILE A 157 8.56 4.68 -2.50
N GLN A 158 9.80 5.06 -2.79
CA GLN A 158 10.65 5.83 -1.89
C GLN A 158 10.04 7.20 -1.56
N ALA A 159 9.54 7.92 -2.58
CA ALA A 159 8.90 9.21 -2.38
C ALA A 159 7.63 9.11 -1.49
N ALA A 160 6.91 8.00 -1.58
CA ALA A 160 5.68 7.75 -0.82
C ALA A 160 5.91 7.30 0.62
N PHE A 161 6.89 6.42 0.84
CA PHE A 161 7.03 5.66 2.09
C PHE A 161 8.37 5.85 2.80
N GLY A 162 9.32 6.59 2.20
CA GLY A 162 10.63 6.92 2.76
C GLY A 162 11.80 6.13 2.16
N GLU A 163 13.04 6.53 2.48
CA GLU A 163 14.27 5.91 1.96
C GLU A 163 14.40 4.43 2.33
N ASP A 164 13.94 4.03 3.50
CA ASP A 164 13.99 2.63 3.93
C ASP A 164 13.08 1.71 3.09
N ALA A 165 12.15 2.28 2.32
CA ALA A 165 11.26 1.55 1.42
C ALA A 165 11.91 1.13 0.07
N THR A 166 13.16 1.55 -0.19
CA THR A 166 13.83 1.44 -1.51
C THR A 166 14.18 0.03 -1.97
N GLY A 167 14.35 -0.94 -1.07
CA GLY A 167 14.79 -2.28 -1.50
C GLY A 167 13.67 -3.17 -2.05
N THR A 168 12.70 -2.59 -2.77
CA THR A 168 11.46 -3.22 -3.25
C THR A 168 11.68 -4.35 -4.25
N ARG A 169 12.10 -5.50 -3.72
CA ARG A 169 11.66 -6.81 -4.20
C ARG A 169 10.38 -7.15 -3.45
N VAL A 170 9.29 -7.12 -4.21
CA VAL A 170 7.97 -7.69 -3.91
C VAL A 170 8.08 -9.02 -3.14
N LEU A 171 7.03 -9.31 -2.37
CA LEU A 171 6.74 -10.56 -1.66
C LEU A 171 7.08 -11.92 -2.32
N VAL A 172 7.45 -11.97 -3.59
CA VAL A 172 8.06 -13.18 -4.17
C VAL A 172 9.29 -13.62 -3.36
N ASP A 173 9.95 -12.70 -2.64
CA ASP A 173 11.01 -13.02 -1.67
C ASP A 173 10.50 -13.29 -0.24
N LEU A 174 9.24 -13.01 0.14
CA LEU A 174 8.73 -13.34 1.49
C LEU A 174 8.47 -14.85 1.65
N THR A 175 8.18 -15.57 0.58
CA THR A 175 8.10 -17.03 0.58
C THR A 175 9.48 -17.67 0.77
N GLY A 176 10.53 -17.04 0.21
CA GLY A 176 11.93 -17.44 0.38
C GLY A 176 12.61 -16.87 1.64
N ALA A 177 12.03 -15.84 2.26
CA ALA A 177 12.58 -15.18 3.44
C ALA A 177 12.51 -16.08 4.68
N SER A 178 13.43 -15.84 5.63
CA SER A 178 13.32 -16.47 6.95
C SER A 178 12.05 -15.99 7.67
N PRO A 179 11.43 -16.83 8.53
CA PRO A 179 10.26 -16.45 9.32
C PRO A 179 10.47 -15.16 10.12
N ALA A 180 11.64 -14.99 10.74
CA ALA A 180 11.98 -13.78 11.49
C ALA A 180 11.98 -12.51 10.63
N ARG A 181 12.38 -12.63 9.36
CA ARG A 181 12.40 -11.51 8.42
C ARG A 181 11.00 -11.10 7.98
N ARG A 182 10.10 -12.06 7.72
CA ARG A 182 8.68 -11.77 7.40
C ARG A 182 8.00 -10.99 8.53
N VAL A 183 8.15 -11.47 9.77
CA VAL A 183 7.58 -10.82 10.97
C VAL A 183 8.10 -9.40 11.14
N ARG A 184 9.39 -9.15 10.94
CA ARG A 184 9.96 -7.80 11.07
C ARG A 184 9.33 -6.82 10.08
N ILE A 185 9.15 -7.27 8.83
CA ILE A 185 8.61 -6.45 7.74
C ILE A 185 7.18 -6.04 8.04
N VAL A 186 6.29 -7.01 8.31
CA VAL A 186 4.87 -6.73 8.54
C VAL A 186 4.68 -5.87 9.80
N LYS A 187 5.40 -6.15 10.89
CA LYS A 187 5.38 -5.28 12.09
C LYS A 187 5.82 -3.85 11.81
N SER A 188 6.86 -3.67 11.00
CA SER A 188 7.34 -2.33 10.63
C SER A 188 6.29 -1.57 9.82
N THR A 189 5.68 -2.23 8.83
CA THR A 189 4.60 -1.67 8.02
C THR A 189 3.38 -1.32 8.88
N GLU A 190 2.95 -2.21 9.78
CA GLU A 190 1.86 -1.93 10.72
C GLU A 190 2.17 -0.72 11.62
N ALA A 191 3.41 -0.62 12.13
CA ALA A 191 3.81 0.49 13.00
C ALA A 191 3.82 1.84 12.26
N GLN A 192 4.37 1.86 11.05
CA GLN A 192 4.40 3.06 10.20
C GLN A 192 2.99 3.48 9.80
N TRP A 193 2.15 2.52 9.36
CA TRP A 193 0.74 2.75 9.10
C TRP A 193 0.04 3.37 10.31
N ARG A 194 0.10 2.74 11.50
CA ARG A 194 -0.56 3.25 12.72
C ARG A 194 -0.14 4.68 13.05
N SER A 195 1.15 4.99 12.92
CA SER A 195 1.69 6.32 13.17
C SER A 195 1.10 7.37 12.23
N VAL A 196 1.10 7.11 10.92
CA VAL A 196 0.57 8.03 9.92
C VAL A 196 -0.94 8.15 10.04
N ALA A 197 -1.61 7.03 10.20
CA ALA A 197 -3.05 6.96 10.21
C ALA A 197 -3.63 7.73 11.43
N LYS A 198 -2.99 7.65 12.61
CA LYS A 198 -3.38 8.42 13.82
C LYS A 198 -3.39 9.94 13.58
N ASN A 199 -2.53 10.43 12.70
CA ASN A 199 -2.34 11.87 12.45
C ASN A 199 -3.07 12.34 11.18
N THR A 200 -3.97 11.52 10.62
CA THR A 200 -4.62 11.78 9.33
C THR A 200 -6.07 12.23 9.52
N VAL A 201 -6.45 13.23 8.72
CA VAL A 201 -7.82 13.75 8.64
C VAL A 201 -8.77 12.65 8.12
N VAL A 202 -9.95 12.53 8.73
CA VAL A 202 -10.86 11.37 8.58
C VAL A 202 -11.21 11.10 7.11
N GLU A 203 -11.41 12.14 6.32
CA GLU A 203 -11.84 12.08 4.92
C GLU A 203 -10.81 11.41 4.01
N MET A 204 -9.51 11.54 4.34
CA MET A 204 -8.42 10.96 3.56
C MET A 204 -7.88 9.68 4.20
N ARG A 205 -8.48 9.24 5.30
CA ARG A 205 -8.12 8.02 6.00
C ARG A 205 -8.17 6.77 5.10
N PRO A 206 -9.20 6.57 4.24
CA PRO A 206 -9.24 5.42 3.34
C PRO A 206 -8.06 5.35 2.39
N LEU A 207 -7.59 6.49 1.86
CA LEU A 207 -6.42 6.52 0.99
C LEU A 207 -5.14 6.14 1.73
N ILE A 208 -4.95 6.65 2.93
CA ILE A 208 -3.76 6.34 3.74
C ILE A 208 -3.76 4.87 4.14
N ASP A 209 -4.89 4.35 4.60
CA ASP A 209 -5.03 2.94 4.97
C ASP A 209 -4.76 2.05 3.74
N ALA A 210 -5.36 2.36 2.59
CA ALA A 210 -5.13 1.63 1.35
C ALA A 210 -3.66 1.69 0.91
N ALA A 211 -3.04 2.87 0.87
CA ALA A 211 -1.69 3.04 0.36
C ALA A 211 -0.65 2.30 1.22
N TYR A 212 -0.75 2.40 2.56
CA TYR A 212 0.20 1.76 3.48
C TYR A 212 -0.05 0.25 3.65
N LEU A 213 -1.28 -0.21 3.44
CA LEU A 213 -1.64 -1.63 3.55
C LEU A 213 -1.72 -2.35 2.21
N THR A 214 -1.39 -1.66 1.11
CA THR A 214 -1.07 -2.30 -0.17
C THR A 214 0.27 -2.99 0.01
N VAL A 215 0.27 -4.31 0.01
CA VAL A 215 1.47 -5.03 0.39
C VAL A 215 2.59 -4.89 -0.64
N GLY A 216 3.81 -4.75 -0.12
CA GLY A 216 5.04 -4.75 -0.90
C GLY A 216 6.22 -4.00 -0.25
N LEU A 217 6.09 -3.55 1.00
CA LEU A 217 7.14 -2.74 1.63
C LEU A 217 8.20 -3.59 2.32
N LYS A 218 9.46 -3.35 1.96
CA LYS A 218 10.66 -3.75 2.69
C LYS A 218 11.13 -2.54 3.51
N PRO A 219 11.50 -2.67 4.79
CA PRO A 219 12.50 -1.80 5.39
C PRO A 219 13.88 -2.40 5.11
N ASP A 220 14.74 -1.68 4.39
CA ASP A 220 16.18 -2.00 4.40
C ASP A 220 16.73 -1.63 5.78
N SER A 221 17.10 -2.64 6.56
CA SER A 221 18.05 -2.45 7.64
C SER A 221 19.22 -3.36 7.34
N GLY A 222 20.33 -2.76 6.89
CA GLY A 222 21.51 -3.45 6.43
C GLY A 222 21.96 -4.56 7.38
N ASP A 223 21.95 -5.78 6.87
CA ASP A 223 22.84 -6.83 7.37
C ASP A 223 24.07 -6.83 6.46
N GLY A 224 24.82 -5.73 6.55
CA GLY A 224 26.19 -5.69 6.09
C GLY A 224 27.00 -6.52 7.06
N ALA A 225 27.03 -7.83 6.86
CA ALA A 225 28.07 -8.69 7.36
C ALA A 225 29.40 -8.02 7.01
N ARG A 226 30.06 -7.43 8.02
CA ARG A 226 31.45 -7.00 7.88
C ARG A 226 32.24 -8.25 7.47
N PRO A 227 32.97 -8.25 6.36
CA PRO A 227 33.97 -9.28 6.16
C PRO A 227 35.00 -9.10 7.28
N HIS A 228 35.17 -10.15 8.10
CA HIS A 228 36.37 -10.32 8.90
C HIS A 228 37.55 -10.11 7.95
N ARG A 229 38.31 -9.03 8.17
CA ARG A 229 39.67 -8.94 7.69
C ARG A 229 40.52 -9.68 8.71
N ASP A 230 41.26 -10.64 8.18
CA ASP A 230 42.36 -11.34 8.83
C ASP A 230 43.39 -10.35 9.43
#